data_AF-A0AAE0KVJ6-F1
#
_entry.id   AF-A0AAE0KVJ6-F1
#
_cell.length_a   1.000
_cell.length_b   1.000
_cell.length_c   1.000
_cell.angle_alpha   90.00
_cell.angle_beta   90.00
_cell.angle_gamma   90.00
#
_symmetry.space_group_name_H-M   'P 1'
#
loop_
_entity.id
_entity.type
_entity.pdbx_description
1 polymer ?
#
loop_
_entity_poly.entity_id
_entity_poly.type
_entity_poly.pdbx_seq_one_letter_code
_entity_poly.pdbx_strand_id
1 'polypeptide(L)'
;MALEPSFDPATLRYDVYTTPDNLNATLTPYTRRANYSDVTLMINGVGHESGEPFSPINLVHGQVVVVTISILAQDGISTTVYEVHFHVELSPPPPPTPPTPRLITEIVGSPETTTNNISAHFEFGTPGAEFHMCSLDGAPLVNCTGRASADYALLTEGPHYLYVVATGGTSSSEPAHFDWTIDTVPPTITVHGPSKVRVPEDGVFPVEFKISKPIQGTFSKRLVNVTNRGEVLSIYLEAKEGDQETYIGMVSFPRREFWWMPVPEYMSLYVPEGALLDLAGNPNARSNLLEVYSDNIIPTAVLKWFPDSEYTKNQKLSDPQYLEITFSEPVLFTPEQVALTEARLINGTFRKVNSLKYSFQIELMGTTSACPYTMEVTDHMACAIVEIGVSIYEDEAGNRNEDGIKMYVRTIEDYESDSENISGFLVATLIGVAVLLLVAGLIYWKWRQQKKASVAPTKDTEAPAADKPPPPVLVNPDTMTPIEYEEDVVKSPQWGQKQRFDLIEYEEPPKAVVYVQHI
;
A
#
# COMPACT_ATOMS: atom_id res chain seq x y z
N MET A 1 70.01 41.63 25.49
CA MET A 1 70.60 41.24 24.19
C MET A 1 71.97 40.63 24.39
N ALA A 2 72.26 39.53 23.69
CA ALA A 2 73.58 38.94 23.50
C ALA A 2 73.66 38.37 22.07
N LEU A 3 74.86 38.10 21.55
CA LEU A 3 75.04 37.37 20.29
C LEU A 3 74.85 35.87 20.51
N GLU A 4 74.21 35.19 19.55
CA GLU A 4 74.02 33.74 19.51
C GLU A 4 74.39 33.16 18.12
N PRO A 5 75.34 32.20 18.01
CA PRO A 5 76.34 31.92 19.04
C PRO A 5 77.11 33.21 19.36
N SER A 6 77.74 33.23 20.51
CA SER A 6 78.42 34.43 21.00
C SER A 6 79.84 34.59 20.43
N PHE A 7 80.50 35.74 20.61
CA PHE A 7 81.57 36.21 19.69
C PHE A 7 82.86 35.35 19.67
N ASP A 8 82.98 34.46 18.68
CA ASP A 8 84.21 33.79 18.28
C ASP A 8 84.69 34.32 16.89
N PRO A 9 85.96 34.70 16.71
CA PRO A 9 86.45 35.34 15.48
C PRO A 9 86.39 34.48 14.22
N ALA A 10 86.25 33.15 14.31
CA ALA A 10 86.05 32.26 13.18
C ALA A 10 84.57 32.12 12.78
N THR A 11 83.64 32.59 13.61
CA THR A 11 82.20 32.60 13.32
C THR A 11 81.83 33.90 12.61
N LEU A 12 81.28 33.83 11.40
CA LEU A 12 80.99 35.01 10.57
C LEU A 12 79.53 35.51 10.64
N ARG A 13 78.65 34.80 11.36
CA ARG A 13 77.25 35.20 11.56
C ARG A 13 76.86 35.02 13.02
N TYR A 14 76.12 35.99 13.52
CA TYR A 14 75.55 36.01 14.85
C TYR A 14 74.09 36.47 14.78
N ASP A 15 73.25 35.93 15.64
CA ASP A 15 71.85 36.30 15.79
C ASP A 15 71.63 36.95 17.18
N VAL A 16 70.70 37.90 17.32
CA VAL A 16 70.44 38.64 18.57
C VAL A 16 68.94 38.72 18.79
N TYR A 17 68.44 38.11 19.87
CA TYR A 17 67.02 38.14 20.21
C TYR A 17 66.70 39.27 21.20
N THR A 18 65.54 39.90 21.00
CA THR A 18 65.01 40.96 21.86
C THR A 18 63.48 40.86 22.04
N THR A 19 62.99 41.36 23.17
CA THR A 19 61.57 41.39 23.51
C THR A 19 60.79 42.40 22.65
N PRO A 20 59.45 42.25 22.51
CA PRO A 20 58.66 43.11 21.62
C PRO A 20 58.74 44.60 21.94
N ASP A 21 58.92 44.98 23.20
CA ASP A 21 58.98 46.40 23.62
C ASP A 21 60.32 47.09 23.28
N ASN A 22 61.36 46.31 22.97
CA ASN A 22 62.72 46.79 22.76
C ASN A 22 63.08 46.92 21.27
N LEU A 23 62.53 47.97 20.64
CA LEU A 23 62.68 48.25 19.20
C LEU A 23 63.96 48.99 18.79
N ASN A 24 64.94 49.17 19.69
CA ASN A 24 66.22 49.82 19.39
C ASN A 24 67.39 49.01 19.96
N ALA A 25 68.49 48.92 19.22
CA ALA A 25 69.75 48.32 19.67
C ALA A 25 70.96 49.23 19.42
N THR A 26 72.08 48.92 20.09
CA THR A 26 73.39 49.56 19.92
C THR A 26 74.45 48.48 19.73
N LEU A 27 75.39 48.69 18.81
CA LEU A 27 76.46 47.74 18.50
C LEU A 27 77.83 48.41 18.59
N THR A 28 78.72 47.89 19.44
CA THR A 28 80.05 48.46 19.71
C THR A 28 81.15 47.47 19.29
N PRO A 29 81.51 47.40 18.00
CA PRO A 29 82.58 46.51 17.52
C PRO A 29 83.96 47.00 17.97
N TYR A 30 84.82 46.07 18.40
CA TYR A 30 86.15 46.38 18.93
C TYR A 30 87.24 45.44 18.39
N THR A 31 88.34 46.02 17.90
CA THR A 31 89.50 45.30 17.36
C THR A 31 90.60 45.17 18.42
N ARG A 32 90.95 43.94 18.80
CA ARG A 32 91.71 43.63 20.03
C ARG A 32 93.19 44.08 20.09
N ARG A 33 93.67 44.92 19.18
CA ARG A 33 95.03 45.52 19.16
C ARG A 33 95.00 46.94 18.56
N ALA A 34 94.60 47.93 19.35
CA ALA A 34 94.50 49.34 18.95
C ALA A 34 95.87 50.06 18.80
N ASN A 35 96.81 49.49 18.04
CA ASN A 35 98.14 50.08 17.82
C ASN A 35 98.75 49.78 16.44
N TYR A 36 97.89 49.59 15.43
CA TYR A 36 98.25 49.63 14.01
C TYR A 36 97.27 50.58 13.32
N SER A 37 97.77 51.58 12.59
CA SER A 37 97.00 52.65 11.92
C SER A 37 96.25 52.20 10.66
N ASP A 38 96.32 50.91 10.32
CA ASP A 38 96.21 50.43 8.94
C ASP A 38 95.05 49.44 8.74
N VAL A 39 94.24 49.19 9.79
CA VAL A 39 93.07 48.29 9.75
C VAL A 39 91.81 49.13 9.65
N THR A 40 91.06 49.00 8.55
CA THR A 40 89.81 49.77 8.34
C THR A 40 88.61 48.94 8.80
N LEU A 41 87.95 49.40 9.86
CA LEU A 41 86.66 48.90 10.32
C LEU A 41 85.54 49.67 9.62
N MET A 42 84.54 48.95 9.14
CA MET A 42 83.34 49.52 8.51
C MET A 42 82.08 48.84 9.05
N ILE A 43 81.01 49.60 9.23
CA ILE A 43 79.67 49.10 9.56
C ILE A 43 78.73 49.49 8.43
N ASN A 44 78.05 48.51 7.82
CA ASN A 44 77.22 48.69 6.63
C ASN A 44 77.92 49.46 5.49
N GLY A 45 79.22 49.22 5.32
CA GLY A 45 80.08 49.86 4.31
C GLY A 45 80.54 51.29 4.63
N VAL A 46 80.18 51.85 5.79
CA VAL A 46 80.63 53.16 6.26
C VAL A 46 81.79 52.99 7.25
N GLY A 47 82.89 53.72 7.07
CA GLY A 47 84.04 53.69 7.98
C GLY A 47 83.66 54.05 9.42
N HIS A 48 84.16 53.29 10.38
CA HIS A 48 83.78 53.39 11.79
C HIS A 48 84.99 53.24 12.70
N GLU A 49 85.06 54.01 13.79
CA GLU A 49 86.14 53.88 14.76
C GLU A 49 85.91 52.68 15.70
N SER A 50 87.02 52.10 16.17
CA SER A 50 87.03 50.84 16.93
C SER A 50 86.75 51.08 18.41
N GLY A 51 85.65 50.53 18.92
CA GLY A 51 85.16 50.77 20.28
C GLY A 51 84.11 51.88 20.41
N GLU A 52 83.79 52.61 19.33
CA GLU A 52 82.67 53.56 19.33
C GLU A 52 81.31 52.84 19.15
N PRO A 53 80.20 53.39 19.67
CA PRO A 53 78.88 52.77 19.60
C PRO A 53 78.10 53.16 18.33
N PHE A 54 77.74 52.17 17.50
CA PHE A 54 76.81 52.34 16.39
C PHE A 54 75.36 52.28 16.91
N SER A 55 74.66 53.42 16.89
CA SER A 55 73.33 53.58 17.52
C SER A 55 72.52 54.73 16.89
N PRO A 56 71.18 54.67 16.87
CA PRO A 56 70.33 53.52 17.17
C PRO A 56 70.13 52.63 15.94
N ILE A 57 70.23 51.31 16.13
CA ILE A 57 69.76 50.31 15.18
C ILE A 57 68.25 50.16 15.43
N ASN A 58 67.43 50.71 14.54
CA ASN A 58 65.97 50.60 14.62
C ASN A 58 65.55 49.16 14.23
N LEU A 59 64.74 48.53 15.07
CA LEU A 59 64.24 47.16 14.90
C LEU A 59 62.72 47.16 14.64
N VAL A 60 62.20 46.08 14.06
CA VAL A 60 60.79 45.98 13.63
C VAL A 60 60.24 44.60 14.00
N HIS A 61 59.03 44.54 14.56
CA HIS A 61 58.34 43.29 14.91
C HIS A 61 58.27 42.33 13.72
N GLY A 62 58.74 41.09 13.89
CA GLY A 62 58.65 40.05 12.86
C GLY A 62 59.58 40.22 11.66
N GLN A 63 60.50 41.20 11.66
CA GLN A 63 61.53 41.37 10.63
C GLN A 63 62.93 41.21 11.23
N VAL A 64 63.78 40.44 10.54
CA VAL A 64 65.21 40.35 10.88
C VAL A 64 65.93 41.56 10.33
N VAL A 65 66.62 42.32 11.20
CA VAL A 65 67.45 43.47 10.81
C VAL A 65 68.92 43.03 10.81
N VAL A 66 69.55 43.04 9.64
CA VAL A 66 70.96 42.62 9.49
C VAL A 66 71.88 43.83 9.50
N VAL A 67 72.87 43.82 10.39
CA VAL A 67 74.00 44.77 10.40
C VAL A 67 75.25 44.02 10.00
N THR A 68 75.97 44.55 9.02
CA THR A 68 77.25 44.01 8.53
C THR A 68 78.41 44.78 9.12
N ILE A 69 79.43 44.08 9.60
CA ILE A 69 80.70 44.65 10.06
C ILE A 69 81.80 44.07 9.17
N SER A 70 82.47 44.90 8.36
CA SER A 70 83.62 44.49 7.57
C SER A 70 84.92 45.04 8.15
N ILE A 71 85.94 44.19 8.22
CA ILE A 71 87.28 44.52 8.69
C ILE A 71 88.25 44.28 7.55
N LEU A 72 88.81 45.35 7.00
CA LEU A 72 89.90 45.30 6.03
C LEU A 72 91.23 45.19 6.77
N ALA A 73 92.00 44.15 6.48
CA ALA A 73 93.30 43.90 7.07
C ALA A 73 94.38 44.88 6.57
N GLN A 74 95.53 44.89 7.25
CA GLN A 74 96.69 45.75 6.98
C GLN A 74 97.32 45.55 5.59
N ASP A 75 96.96 44.49 4.85
CA ASP A 75 97.38 44.31 3.45
C ASP A 75 96.56 45.16 2.45
N GLY A 76 95.48 45.82 2.92
CA GLY A 76 94.58 46.63 2.10
C GLY A 76 93.70 45.83 1.14
N ILE A 77 93.63 44.50 1.29
CA ILE A 77 92.93 43.60 0.35
C ILE A 77 92.06 42.57 1.10
N SER A 78 92.60 41.91 2.12
CA SER A 78 91.91 40.84 2.84
C SER A 78 90.82 41.42 3.73
N THR A 79 89.56 41.19 3.36
CA THR A 79 88.38 41.65 4.13
C THR A 79 87.67 40.48 4.79
N THR A 80 87.47 40.54 6.11
CA THR A 80 86.55 39.65 6.84
C THR A 80 85.24 40.37 7.09
N VAL A 81 84.11 39.71 6.84
CA VAL A 81 82.76 40.27 7.08
C VAL A 81 82.06 39.43 8.13
N TYR A 82 81.50 40.10 9.14
CA TYR A 82 80.64 39.54 10.18
C TYR A 82 79.22 40.08 9.99
N GLU A 83 78.21 39.23 10.11
CA GLU A 83 76.79 39.63 10.10
C GLU A 83 76.18 39.50 11.50
N VAL A 84 75.42 40.52 11.93
CA VAL A 84 74.62 40.51 13.15
C VAL A 84 73.14 40.64 12.78
N HIS A 85 72.37 39.59 13.01
CA HIS A 85 70.96 39.44 12.66
C HIS A 85 70.09 39.70 13.91
N PHE A 86 69.48 40.87 14.01
CA PHE A 86 68.60 41.22 15.13
C PHE A 86 67.17 40.74 14.89
N HIS A 87 66.59 40.03 15.85
CA HIS A 87 65.25 39.45 15.83
C HIS A 87 64.41 40.04 16.96
N VAL A 88 63.26 40.64 16.61
CA VAL A 88 62.25 41.07 17.59
C VAL A 88 61.15 40.03 17.68
N GLU A 89 60.94 39.47 18.86
CA GLU A 89 59.82 38.55 19.11
C GLU A 89 58.47 39.25 18.88
N LEU A 90 57.44 38.51 18.45
CA LEU A 90 56.10 39.06 18.29
C LEU A 90 55.39 39.14 19.65
N SER A 91 54.73 40.26 19.93
CA SER A 91 53.83 40.35 21.09
C SER A 91 52.76 39.26 21.04
N PRO A 92 52.46 38.58 22.16
CA PRO A 92 51.38 37.61 22.19
C PRO A 92 50.04 38.29 21.88
N PRO A 93 49.09 37.61 21.19
CA PRO A 93 47.78 38.18 20.92
C PRO A 93 47.03 38.47 22.22
N PRO A 94 46.16 39.49 22.26
CA PRO A 94 45.36 39.79 23.44
C PRO A 94 44.46 38.59 23.79
N PRO A 95 44.20 38.35 25.10
CA PRO A 95 43.36 37.24 25.52
C PRO A 95 41.94 37.37 24.94
N PRO A 96 41.29 36.27 24.54
CA PRO A 96 39.94 36.31 23.99
C PRO A 96 38.97 36.86 25.04
N THR A 97 38.08 37.77 24.62
CA THR A 97 36.99 38.27 25.46
C THR A 97 36.10 37.12 25.94
N PRO A 98 35.69 37.08 27.21
CA PRO A 98 34.75 36.06 27.70
C PRO A 98 33.46 36.05 26.87
N PRO A 99 32.87 34.87 26.60
CA PRO A 99 31.57 34.81 25.94
C PRO A 99 30.49 35.44 26.83
N THR A 100 29.66 36.30 26.24
CA THR A 100 28.50 36.90 26.92
C THR A 100 27.56 35.79 27.43
N PRO A 101 27.11 35.82 28.70
CA PRO A 101 26.14 34.85 29.19
C PRO A 101 24.82 34.96 28.42
N ARG A 102 24.50 33.92 27.66
CA ARG A 102 23.29 33.77 26.85
C ARG A 102 22.28 32.89 27.60
N LEU A 103 21.02 33.32 27.65
CA LEU A 103 19.95 32.51 28.21
C LEU A 103 19.66 31.32 27.28
N ILE A 104 19.36 30.17 27.86
CA ILE A 104 18.89 28.97 27.17
C ILE A 104 17.55 28.63 27.80
N THR A 105 16.49 28.61 26.97
CA THR A 105 15.14 28.23 27.40
C THR A 105 14.81 26.86 26.85
N GLU A 106 14.26 26.01 27.72
CA GLU A 106 13.80 24.66 27.37
C GLU A 106 12.35 24.50 27.82
N ILE A 107 11.55 23.77 27.05
CA ILE A 107 10.20 23.36 27.45
C ILE A 107 10.36 22.01 28.15
N VAL A 108 10.11 21.99 29.46
CA VAL A 108 10.38 20.82 30.33
C VAL A 108 9.11 20.06 30.72
N GLY A 109 7.94 20.67 30.51
CA GLY A 109 6.63 20.03 30.56
C GLY A 109 5.77 20.53 29.40
N SER A 110 4.99 19.64 28.79
CA SER A 110 4.14 19.90 27.62
C SER A 110 2.94 18.93 27.58
N PRO A 111 1.94 19.18 26.71
CA PRO A 111 0.98 18.17 26.30
C PRO A 111 1.63 17.00 25.55
N GLU A 112 0.84 15.97 25.25
CA GLU A 112 1.17 14.98 24.22
C GLU A 112 1.09 15.63 22.82
N THR A 113 1.89 15.16 21.87
CA THR A 113 1.99 15.76 20.52
C THR A 113 0.71 15.63 19.68
N THR A 114 -0.18 14.72 20.06
CA THR A 114 -1.53 14.59 19.52
C THR A 114 -2.46 14.26 20.69
N THR A 115 -3.52 15.04 20.92
CA THR A 115 -4.39 14.87 22.10
C THR A 115 -5.81 15.38 21.87
N ASN A 116 -6.80 14.79 22.52
CA ASN A 116 -8.18 15.30 22.54
C ASN A 116 -8.45 16.34 23.64
N ASN A 117 -7.46 16.69 24.44
CA ASN A 117 -7.59 17.73 25.46
C ASN A 117 -7.49 19.13 24.84
N ILE A 118 -8.60 19.87 24.82
CA ILE A 118 -8.68 21.27 24.36
C ILE A 118 -8.01 22.29 25.31
N SER A 119 -7.15 21.82 26.21
CA SER A 119 -6.37 22.62 27.16
C SER A 119 -4.92 22.14 27.18
N ALA A 120 -3.97 23.07 27.12
CA ALA A 120 -2.55 22.79 27.10
C ALA A 120 -1.85 23.50 28.27
N HIS A 121 -1.01 22.75 29.00
CA HIS A 121 -0.16 23.27 30.07
C HIS A 121 1.30 23.05 29.70
N PHE A 122 2.14 24.05 29.98
CA PHE A 122 3.57 24.03 29.68
C PHE A 122 4.38 24.51 30.88
N GLU A 123 5.54 23.88 31.11
CA GLU A 123 6.55 24.29 32.09
C GLU A 123 7.87 24.65 31.37
N PHE A 124 8.57 25.69 31.84
CA PHE A 124 9.76 26.24 31.19
C PHE A 124 10.99 26.23 32.11
N GLY A 125 12.09 25.66 31.61
CA GLY A 125 13.39 25.68 32.25
C GLY A 125 14.29 26.77 31.66
N THR A 126 14.46 27.89 32.36
CA THR A 126 15.50 28.88 32.07
C THR A 126 16.19 29.39 33.33
N PRO A 127 17.43 28.96 33.63
CA PRO A 127 18.25 29.56 34.68
C PRO A 127 18.55 31.03 34.39
N GLY A 128 18.17 31.93 35.31
CA GLY A 128 18.45 33.37 35.20
C GLY A 128 17.42 34.19 34.41
N ALA A 129 16.30 33.61 33.97
CA ALA A 129 15.17 34.38 33.45
C ALA A 129 14.38 35.09 34.56
N GLU A 130 13.87 36.28 34.24
CA GLU A 130 12.93 37.02 35.09
C GLU A 130 11.47 36.73 34.71
N PHE A 131 11.22 36.53 33.41
CA PHE A 131 9.93 36.17 32.81
C PHE A 131 10.15 35.49 31.44
N HIS A 132 9.08 34.86 30.94
CA HIS A 132 9.02 34.30 29.58
C HIS A 132 7.96 35.04 28.76
N MET A 133 8.21 35.18 27.46
CA MET A 133 7.25 35.65 26.46
C MET A 133 6.81 34.47 25.59
N CYS A 134 5.51 34.37 25.35
CA CYS A 134 4.84 33.30 24.63
C CYS A 134 4.18 33.84 23.36
N SER A 135 4.24 33.06 22.29
CA SER A 135 3.57 33.28 21.00
C SER A 135 2.88 31.97 20.61
N LEU A 136 1.56 31.92 20.75
CA LEU A 136 0.73 30.80 20.32
C LEU A 136 0.21 31.05 18.91
N ASP A 137 0.30 30.05 18.02
CA ASP A 137 -0.29 30.02 16.68
C ASP A 137 0.08 31.22 15.79
N GLY A 138 1.30 31.75 15.98
CA GLY A 138 1.81 32.94 15.27
C GLY A 138 1.25 34.28 15.77
N ALA A 139 0.51 34.30 16.89
CA ALA A 139 0.12 35.53 17.56
C ALA A 139 1.36 36.31 18.06
N PRO A 140 1.28 37.65 18.21
CA PRO A 140 2.40 38.44 18.72
C PRO A 140 2.89 37.97 20.10
N LEU A 141 4.22 38.02 20.32
CA LEU A 141 4.83 37.69 21.61
C LEU A 141 4.24 38.56 22.74
N VAL A 142 3.61 37.90 23.70
CA VAL A 142 3.06 38.48 24.94
C VAL A 142 3.69 37.80 26.16
N ASN A 143 3.53 38.35 27.36
CA ASN A 143 3.97 37.63 28.57
C ASN A 143 3.15 36.32 28.73
N CYS A 144 3.82 35.22 29.07
CA CYS A 144 3.16 33.96 29.41
C CYS A 144 2.28 34.10 30.68
N THR A 145 1.33 33.19 30.90
CA THR A 145 0.42 33.22 32.07
C THR A 145 1.16 33.10 33.41
N GLY A 146 2.24 32.30 33.44
CA GLY A 146 3.14 32.16 34.58
C GLY A 146 4.54 32.70 34.31
N ARG A 147 5.36 32.80 35.38
CA ARG A 147 6.78 33.19 35.25
C ARG A 147 7.63 32.15 34.54
N ALA A 148 7.26 30.87 34.65
CA ALA A 148 7.95 29.72 34.09
C ALA A 148 6.95 28.65 33.59
N SER A 149 5.75 29.09 33.19
CA SER A 149 4.69 28.23 32.68
C SER A 149 3.75 28.98 31.73
N ALA A 150 3.01 28.25 30.91
CA ALA A 150 1.91 28.78 30.12
C ALA A 150 0.69 27.85 30.17
N ASP A 151 -0.50 28.44 30.23
CA ASP A 151 -1.78 27.75 30.33
C ASP A 151 -2.71 28.23 29.22
N TYR A 152 -3.22 27.31 28.43
CA TYR A 152 -4.18 27.57 27.35
C TYR A 152 -5.39 26.65 27.51
N ALA A 153 -6.58 27.15 27.15
CA ALA A 153 -7.84 26.43 27.25
C ALA A 153 -8.81 26.90 26.16
N LEU A 154 -9.76 26.03 25.79
CA LEU A 154 -10.68 26.25 24.66
C LEU A 154 -9.93 26.40 23.32
N LEU A 155 -8.82 25.69 23.19
CA LEU A 155 -8.11 25.53 21.92
C LEU A 155 -8.98 24.76 20.91
N THR A 156 -8.71 24.97 19.62
CA THR A 156 -9.52 24.46 18.51
C THR A 156 -9.04 23.10 18.01
N GLU A 157 -9.87 22.43 17.21
CA GLU A 157 -9.44 21.29 16.39
C GLU A 157 -8.32 21.72 15.42
N GLY A 158 -7.23 20.95 15.35
CA GLY A 158 -6.14 21.15 14.39
C GLY A 158 -4.74 21.36 15.01
N PRO A 159 -3.74 21.72 14.19
CA PRO A 159 -2.36 21.91 14.61
C PRO A 159 -2.16 23.24 15.34
N HIS A 160 -1.43 23.19 16.45
CA HIS A 160 -1.06 24.30 17.32
C HIS A 160 0.45 24.37 17.51
N TYR A 161 0.99 25.59 17.66
CA TYR A 161 2.43 25.83 17.73
C TYR A 161 2.74 26.96 18.72
N LEU A 162 3.54 26.63 19.74
CA LEU A 162 3.96 27.56 20.80
C LEU A 162 5.43 27.91 20.63
N TYR A 163 5.74 29.20 20.51
CA TYR A 163 7.09 29.75 20.67
C TYR A 163 7.25 30.39 22.05
N VAL A 164 8.40 30.14 22.69
CA VAL A 164 8.73 30.65 24.04
C VAL A 164 10.11 31.30 24.03
N VAL A 165 10.19 32.57 24.44
CA VAL A 165 11.44 33.33 24.59
C VAL A 165 11.60 33.76 26.04
N ALA A 166 12.69 33.34 26.68
CA ALA A 166 13.02 33.77 28.03
C ALA A 166 13.76 35.12 28.01
N THR A 167 13.52 35.97 29.02
CA THR A 167 14.19 37.29 29.14
C THR A 167 14.69 37.51 30.57
N GLY A 168 15.88 38.10 30.70
CA GLY A 168 16.51 38.46 31.98
C GLY A 168 17.60 39.51 31.77
N GLY A 169 17.56 40.59 32.56
CA GLY A 169 18.40 41.78 32.34
C GLY A 169 18.23 42.36 30.94
N THR A 170 19.33 42.43 30.18
CA THR A 170 19.35 42.87 28.77
C THR A 170 19.49 41.71 27.78
N SER A 171 19.33 40.47 28.24
CA SER A 171 19.48 39.26 27.43
C SER A 171 18.13 38.56 27.21
N SER A 172 17.98 37.98 26.03
CA SER A 172 16.93 37.01 25.71
C SER A 172 17.56 35.69 25.26
N SER A 173 16.81 34.61 25.36
CA SER A 173 17.16 33.32 24.75
C SER A 173 16.85 33.32 23.24
N GLU A 174 17.25 32.25 22.55
CA GLU A 174 16.52 31.87 21.32
C GLU A 174 15.08 31.43 21.66
N PRO A 175 14.15 31.39 20.70
CA PRO A 175 12.87 30.73 20.89
C PRO A 175 13.05 29.22 21.06
N ALA A 176 12.56 28.66 22.18
CA ALA A 176 12.11 27.26 22.16
C ALA A 176 10.76 27.19 21.41
N HIS A 177 10.46 26.02 20.86
CA HIS A 177 9.16 25.76 20.23
C HIS A 177 8.63 24.37 20.60
N PHE A 178 7.31 24.23 20.56
CA PHE A 178 6.63 22.94 20.66
C PHE A 178 5.38 22.95 19.77
N ASP A 179 5.26 21.92 18.94
CA ASP A 179 4.18 21.75 17.98
C ASP A 179 3.33 20.54 18.41
N TRP A 180 2.01 20.68 18.40
CA TRP A 180 1.08 19.60 18.73
C TRP A 180 -0.19 19.69 17.87
N THR A 181 -1.01 18.65 17.90
CA THR A 181 -2.33 18.64 17.26
C THR A 181 -3.41 18.34 18.30
N ILE A 182 -4.45 19.15 18.29
CA ILE A 182 -5.69 18.84 18.99
C ILE A 182 -6.62 18.12 18.03
N ASP A 183 -7.05 16.93 18.44
CA ASP A 183 -7.92 16.06 17.67
C ASP A 183 -9.01 15.52 18.60
N THR A 184 -10.23 16.04 18.42
CA THR A 184 -11.43 15.73 19.21
C THR A 184 -12.41 14.82 18.47
N VAL A 185 -12.05 14.32 17.29
CA VAL A 185 -12.95 13.59 16.38
C VAL A 185 -12.68 12.09 16.45
N PRO A 186 -13.60 11.27 16.99
CA PRO A 186 -13.40 9.83 17.12
C PRO A 186 -13.05 9.08 15.82
N PRO A 187 -12.27 7.98 15.91
CA PRO A 187 -12.09 7.07 14.79
C PRO A 187 -13.41 6.39 14.45
N THR A 188 -13.78 6.41 13.17
CA THR A 188 -14.95 5.66 12.67
C THR A 188 -14.50 4.29 12.17
N ILE A 189 -15.36 3.28 12.32
CA ILE A 189 -15.08 1.90 11.91
C ILE A 189 -16.21 1.40 11.02
N THR A 190 -15.87 1.04 9.79
CA THR A 190 -16.79 0.38 8.84
C THR A 190 -16.42 -1.08 8.70
N VAL A 191 -17.40 -1.97 8.88
CA VAL A 191 -17.28 -3.43 8.69
C VAL A 191 -17.98 -3.80 7.39
N HIS A 192 -17.26 -4.42 6.45
CA HIS A 192 -17.78 -4.83 5.15
C HIS A 192 -17.41 -6.28 4.84
N GLY A 193 -18.28 -6.99 4.12
CA GLY A 193 -18.14 -8.42 3.89
C GLY A 193 -19.37 -9.00 3.18
N PRO A 194 -19.40 -10.32 2.98
CA PRO A 194 -20.50 -11.00 2.29
C PRO A 194 -21.81 -10.96 3.07
N SER A 195 -22.93 -10.82 2.35
CA SER A 195 -24.31 -10.92 2.87
C SER A 195 -24.74 -12.37 3.09
N LYS A 196 -24.36 -13.27 2.19
CA LYS A 196 -24.51 -14.72 2.28
C LYS A 196 -23.16 -15.40 2.20
N VAL A 197 -22.98 -16.53 2.88
CA VAL A 197 -21.79 -17.38 2.78
C VAL A 197 -22.20 -18.84 2.72
N ARG A 198 -21.63 -19.59 1.77
CA ARG A 198 -21.75 -21.04 1.73
C ARG A 198 -20.95 -21.70 2.86
N VAL A 199 -21.59 -22.61 3.60
CA VAL A 199 -21.00 -23.21 4.81
C VAL A 199 -20.75 -24.72 4.64
N PRO A 200 -19.60 -25.10 4.03
CA PRO A 200 -18.99 -26.43 4.19
C PRO A 200 -18.34 -26.54 5.59
N GLU A 201 -17.57 -27.61 5.85
CA GLU A 201 -17.06 -27.96 7.19
C GLU A 201 -16.24 -26.85 7.89
N ASP A 202 -15.49 -26.02 7.16
CA ASP A 202 -14.69 -24.94 7.74
C ASP A 202 -15.43 -23.59 7.82
N GLY A 203 -16.36 -23.28 6.92
CA GLY A 203 -17.23 -22.09 7.00
C GLY A 203 -16.54 -20.71 7.11
N VAL A 204 -15.29 -20.58 6.61
CA VAL A 204 -14.47 -19.36 6.75
C VAL A 204 -14.63 -18.40 5.57
N PHE A 205 -14.76 -17.11 5.87
CA PHE A 205 -14.85 -16.02 4.90
C PHE A 205 -14.09 -14.77 5.37
N PRO A 206 -13.57 -13.92 4.45
CA PRO A 206 -12.93 -12.66 4.80
C PRO A 206 -13.97 -11.57 5.13
N VAL A 207 -13.64 -10.72 6.10
CA VAL A 207 -14.36 -9.49 6.44
C VAL A 207 -13.35 -8.35 6.50
N GLU A 208 -13.69 -7.24 5.85
CA GLU A 208 -12.92 -6.00 5.81
C GLU A 208 -13.35 -5.06 6.94
N PHE A 209 -12.36 -4.51 7.65
CA PHE A 209 -12.55 -3.50 8.69
C PHE A 209 -11.75 -2.26 8.30
N LYS A 210 -12.43 -1.16 7.97
CA LYS A 210 -11.82 0.14 7.67
C LYS A 210 -11.93 1.05 8.87
N ILE A 211 -10.79 1.52 9.38
CA ILE A 211 -10.67 2.46 10.48
C ILE A 211 -10.19 3.79 9.92
N SER A 212 -10.93 4.88 10.16
CA SER A 212 -10.69 6.17 9.49
C SER A 212 -9.50 7.00 10.03
N LYS A 213 -8.77 6.49 11.02
CA LYS A 213 -7.61 7.14 11.67
C LYS A 213 -6.62 6.09 12.19
N PRO A 214 -5.34 6.44 12.41
CA PRO A 214 -4.38 5.57 13.07
C PRO A 214 -4.76 5.34 14.54
N ILE A 215 -4.55 4.11 15.03
CA ILE A 215 -5.00 3.67 16.35
C ILE A 215 -3.85 3.52 17.35
N GLN A 216 -4.16 3.64 18.64
CA GLN A 216 -3.24 3.20 19.69
C GLN A 216 -3.23 1.66 19.79
N GLY A 217 -2.03 1.06 19.82
CA GLY A 217 -1.86 -0.38 20.01
C GLY A 217 -2.03 -1.21 18.73
N THR A 218 -2.99 -2.15 18.72
CA THR A 218 -3.21 -3.07 17.59
C THR A 218 -4.66 -3.54 17.53
N PHE A 219 -5.32 -3.34 16.38
CA PHE A 219 -6.64 -3.91 16.13
C PHE A 219 -6.53 -5.44 16.10
N SER A 220 -7.33 -6.13 16.92
CA SER A 220 -7.19 -7.57 17.13
C SER A 220 -8.54 -8.25 17.26
N LYS A 221 -8.57 -9.57 17.04
CA LYS A 221 -9.81 -10.36 17.03
C LYS A 221 -10.65 -10.30 18.32
N ARG A 222 -10.07 -9.86 19.44
CA ARG A 222 -10.77 -9.66 20.72
C ARG A 222 -11.64 -8.40 20.76
N LEU A 223 -11.47 -7.49 19.79
CA LEU A 223 -12.21 -6.23 19.68
C LEU A 223 -13.46 -6.35 18.80
N VAL A 224 -13.71 -7.52 18.20
CA VAL A 224 -14.88 -7.77 17.36
C VAL A 224 -15.87 -8.64 18.13
N ASN A 225 -17.08 -8.12 18.36
CA ASN A 225 -18.18 -8.91 18.89
C ASN A 225 -18.82 -9.70 17.76
N VAL A 226 -19.03 -11.01 17.97
CA VAL A 226 -19.67 -11.92 17.01
C VAL A 226 -20.80 -12.68 17.70
N THR A 227 -21.97 -12.75 17.09
CA THR A 227 -23.13 -13.48 17.63
C THR A 227 -23.15 -14.94 17.18
N ASN A 228 -24.08 -15.73 17.74
CA ASN A 228 -24.40 -17.09 17.31
C ASN A 228 -23.20 -18.06 17.29
N ARG A 229 -22.20 -17.83 18.15
CA ARG A 229 -20.96 -18.62 18.30
C ARG A 229 -20.02 -18.60 17.08
N GLY A 230 -20.15 -17.66 16.15
CA GLY A 230 -19.10 -17.44 15.15
C GLY A 230 -17.79 -16.98 15.80
N GLU A 231 -16.66 -17.30 15.18
CA GLU A 231 -15.33 -16.87 15.66
C GLU A 231 -14.63 -16.03 14.59
N VAL A 232 -13.99 -14.93 14.99
CA VAL A 232 -12.93 -14.34 14.18
C VAL A 232 -11.66 -15.17 14.44
N LEU A 233 -11.15 -15.86 13.43
CA LEU A 233 -9.98 -16.74 13.55
C LEU A 233 -8.69 -15.94 13.64
N SER A 234 -8.52 -14.95 12.76
CA SER A 234 -7.38 -14.04 12.68
C SER A 234 -7.84 -12.65 12.23
N ILE A 235 -7.04 -11.62 12.53
CA ILE A 235 -7.08 -10.30 11.90
C ILE A 235 -5.65 -9.90 11.57
N TYR A 236 -5.42 -9.32 10.40
CA TYR A 236 -4.16 -8.72 10.01
C TYR A 236 -4.39 -7.40 9.25
N LEU A 237 -3.37 -6.52 9.26
CA LEU A 237 -3.39 -5.26 8.52
C LEU A 237 -3.08 -5.56 7.05
N GLU A 238 -3.96 -5.14 6.14
CA GLU A 238 -3.82 -5.34 4.70
C GLU A 238 -3.22 -4.08 4.05
N ALA A 239 -3.70 -2.88 4.41
CA ALA A 239 -3.24 -1.62 3.84
C ALA A 239 -3.33 -0.45 4.83
N LYS A 240 -2.50 0.58 4.59
CA LYS A 240 -2.71 1.95 5.11
C LYS A 240 -2.70 2.93 3.94
N GLU A 241 -3.67 3.82 3.89
CA GLU A 241 -3.81 4.83 2.83
C GLU A 241 -4.05 6.20 3.49
N GLY A 242 -2.96 6.98 3.63
CA GLY A 242 -2.94 8.12 4.54
C GLY A 242 -3.20 7.68 5.98
N ASP A 243 -4.17 8.34 6.62
CA ASP A 243 -4.62 8.06 7.99
C ASP A 243 -5.56 6.83 8.09
N GLN A 244 -6.08 6.33 6.98
CA GLN A 244 -7.03 5.21 6.98
C GLN A 244 -6.30 3.86 7.02
N GLU A 245 -6.71 2.98 7.94
CA GLU A 245 -6.17 1.63 8.09
C GLU A 245 -7.21 0.59 7.66
N THR A 246 -6.83 -0.34 6.78
CA THR A 246 -7.69 -1.44 6.32
C THR A 246 -7.15 -2.77 6.81
N TYR A 247 -7.97 -3.46 7.59
CA TYR A 247 -7.69 -4.78 8.15
C TYR A 247 -8.59 -5.84 7.51
N ILE A 248 -8.04 -7.04 7.28
CA ILE A 248 -8.82 -8.22 6.90
C ILE A 248 -8.86 -9.18 8.09
N GLY A 249 -10.08 -9.55 8.48
CA GLY A 249 -10.36 -10.60 9.45
C GLY A 249 -10.90 -11.85 8.78
N MET A 250 -10.35 -13.02 9.09
CA MET A 250 -10.93 -14.30 8.69
C MET A 250 -11.96 -14.71 9.72
N VAL A 251 -13.22 -14.78 9.33
CA VAL A 251 -14.38 -15.04 10.19
C VAL A 251 -14.98 -16.39 9.84
N SER A 252 -15.43 -17.15 10.83
CA SER A 252 -15.96 -18.50 10.69
C SER A 252 -17.34 -18.60 11.33
N PHE A 253 -18.29 -19.25 10.64
CA PHE A 253 -19.47 -19.83 11.30
C PHE A 253 -19.02 -20.87 12.35
N PRO A 254 -19.82 -21.14 13.40
CA PRO A 254 -19.50 -22.19 14.35
C PRO A 254 -19.38 -23.55 13.65
N ARG A 255 -18.23 -24.22 13.82
CA ARG A 255 -17.99 -25.57 13.33
C ARG A 255 -19.06 -26.52 13.86
N ARG A 256 -19.47 -27.50 13.04
CA ARG A 256 -20.38 -28.57 13.49
C ARG A 256 -19.62 -29.53 14.41
N GLU A 257 -19.63 -29.25 15.72
CA GLU A 257 -19.12 -30.17 16.75
C GLU A 257 -19.74 -31.57 16.63
N PHE A 258 -21.00 -31.64 16.19
CA PHE A 258 -21.69 -32.88 15.86
C PHE A 258 -22.56 -32.73 14.61
N TRP A 259 -22.67 -33.79 13.82
CA TRP A 259 -23.44 -33.84 12.56
C TRP A 259 -24.94 -33.52 12.69
N TRP A 260 -25.51 -33.64 13.89
CA TRP A 260 -26.90 -33.33 14.20
C TRP A 260 -27.13 -31.89 14.68
N MET A 261 -26.07 -31.10 14.91
CA MET A 261 -26.22 -29.69 15.28
C MET A 261 -26.43 -28.84 14.00
N PRO A 262 -27.51 -28.04 13.92
CA PRO A 262 -27.67 -27.08 12.84
C PRO A 262 -26.63 -25.96 12.98
N VAL A 263 -26.09 -25.53 11.84
CA VAL A 263 -25.40 -24.23 11.75
C VAL A 263 -26.46 -23.13 11.93
N PRO A 264 -26.19 -22.03 12.65
CA PRO A 264 -27.10 -20.91 12.74
C PRO A 264 -27.37 -20.30 11.36
N GLU A 265 -28.64 -20.06 11.04
CA GLU A 265 -29.09 -19.48 9.75
C GLU A 265 -28.43 -18.12 9.44
N TYR A 266 -27.99 -17.41 10.48
CA TYR A 266 -27.22 -16.18 10.38
C TYR A 266 -26.23 -16.03 11.53
N MET A 267 -25.25 -15.16 11.33
CA MET A 267 -24.42 -14.56 12.37
C MET A 267 -24.35 -13.05 12.13
N SER A 268 -23.98 -12.30 13.16
CA SER A 268 -23.75 -10.86 13.04
C SER A 268 -22.47 -10.46 13.75
N LEU A 269 -21.77 -9.46 13.23
CA LEU A 269 -20.54 -8.95 13.82
C LEU A 269 -20.41 -7.43 13.74
N TYR A 270 -19.76 -6.85 14.74
CA TYR A 270 -19.51 -5.42 14.87
C TYR A 270 -18.36 -5.16 15.86
N VAL A 271 -17.73 -3.98 15.77
CA VAL A 271 -16.82 -3.47 16.79
C VAL A 271 -17.63 -2.63 17.80
N PRO A 272 -17.60 -2.92 19.11
CA PRO A 272 -18.33 -2.15 20.10
C PRO A 272 -17.75 -0.73 20.26
N GLU A 273 -18.53 0.14 20.89
CA GLU A 273 -18.09 1.48 21.28
C GLU A 273 -16.96 1.42 22.31
N GLY A 274 -15.92 2.23 22.16
CA GLY A 274 -14.75 2.25 23.05
C GLY A 274 -13.89 0.98 23.02
N ALA A 275 -13.94 0.20 21.95
CA ALA A 275 -13.09 -0.97 21.74
C ALA A 275 -11.62 -0.61 21.45
N LEU A 276 -11.38 0.56 20.85
CA LEU A 276 -10.06 1.11 20.55
C LEU A 276 -10.06 2.64 20.70
N LEU A 277 -8.86 3.20 20.79
CA LEU A 277 -8.59 4.64 20.77
C LEU A 277 -7.83 5.01 19.49
N ASP A 278 -8.07 6.22 18.95
CA ASP A 278 -7.11 6.84 18.03
C ASP A 278 -5.86 7.35 18.78
N LEU A 279 -4.86 7.86 18.05
CA LEU A 279 -3.64 8.41 18.65
C LEU A 279 -3.90 9.54 19.66
N ALA A 280 -4.99 10.31 19.51
CA ALA A 280 -5.37 11.42 20.37
C ALA A 280 -6.10 10.99 21.67
N GLY A 281 -6.46 9.71 21.78
CA GLY A 281 -7.20 9.15 22.91
C GLY A 281 -8.72 9.14 22.75
N ASN A 282 -9.26 9.39 21.54
CA ASN A 282 -10.71 9.34 21.31
C ASN A 282 -11.20 7.89 21.16
N PRO A 283 -12.21 7.45 21.95
CA PRO A 283 -12.80 6.13 21.81
C PRO A 283 -13.65 6.03 20.54
N ASN A 284 -13.53 4.90 19.81
CA ASN A 284 -14.34 4.68 18.61
C ASN A 284 -15.85 4.64 18.93
N ALA A 285 -16.66 5.20 18.03
CA ALA A 285 -18.09 4.88 18.00
C ALA A 285 -18.32 3.42 17.59
N ARG A 286 -19.44 2.81 18.02
CA ARG A 286 -19.83 1.46 17.56
C ARG A 286 -19.89 1.40 16.03
N SER A 287 -19.30 0.37 15.42
CA SER A 287 -19.38 0.19 13.97
C SER A 287 -20.80 -0.09 13.49
N ASN A 288 -21.02 -0.08 12.16
CA ASN A 288 -22.18 -0.74 11.59
C ASN A 288 -22.21 -2.24 11.98
N LEU A 289 -23.41 -2.81 11.97
CA LEU A 289 -23.61 -4.25 12.06
C LEU A 289 -23.42 -4.86 10.67
N LEU A 290 -22.58 -5.89 10.55
CA LEU A 290 -22.58 -6.79 9.40
C LEU A 290 -23.38 -8.03 9.79
N GLU A 291 -24.43 -8.33 9.04
CA GLU A 291 -25.23 -9.56 9.17
C GLU A 291 -24.89 -10.49 8.00
N VAL A 292 -24.59 -11.75 8.30
CA VAL A 292 -24.13 -12.76 7.34
C VAL A 292 -25.01 -13.99 7.49
N TYR A 293 -25.67 -14.38 6.40
CA TYR A 293 -26.55 -15.56 6.38
C TYR A 293 -25.78 -16.79 5.89
N SER A 294 -26.01 -17.94 6.53
CA SER A 294 -25.49 -19.22 6.03
C SER A 294 -26.38 -19.70 4.89
N ASP A 295 -25.83 -19.97 3.71
CA ASP A 295 -26.64 -20.53 2.61
C ASP A 295 -26.01 -21.76 1.96
N ASN A 296 -26.73 -22.87 2.01
CA ASN A 296 -26.33 -24.14 1.42
C ASN A 296 -27.41 -24.66 0.44
N ILE A 297 -28.31 -23.79 -0.02
CA ILE A 297 -29.28 -24.09 -1.06
C ILE A 297 -28.57 -23.95 -2.42
N ILE A 298 -28.74 -24.95 -3.30
CA ILE A 298 -28.27 -24.81 -4.69
C ILE A 298 -29.33 -23.99 -5.45
N PRO A 299 -28.95 -22.89 -6.12
CA PRO A 299 -29.90 -22.12 -6.90
C PRO A 299 -30.51 -23.00 -7.99
N THR A 300 -31.83 -22.91 -8.12
CA THR A 300 -32.60 -23.52 -9.20
C THR A 300 -33.20 -22.42 -10.06
N ALA A 301 -33.56 -22.71 -11.31
CA ALA A 301 -34.29 -21.78 -12.14
C ALA A 301 -35.36 -22.46 -12.99
N VAL A 302 -36.35 -21.66 -13.39
CA VAL A 302 -37.38 -22.00 -14.35
C VAL A 302 -37.19 -21.10 -15.56
N LEU A 303 -36.77 -21.70 -16.67
CA LEU A 303 -36.80 -21.06 -17.98
C LEU A 303 -38.23 -21.12 -18.56
N LYS A 304 -38.68 -20.03 -19.18
CA LYS A 304 -39.95 -19.91 -19.89
C LYS A 304 -39.70 -19.30 -21.26
N TRP A 305 -40.22 -19.96 -22.29
CA TRP A 305 -40.38 -19.37 -23.62
C TRP A 305 -41.78 -18.76 -23.70
N PHE A 306 -41.86 -17.51 -24.15
CA PHE A 306 -43.12 -16.83 -24.44
C PHE A 306 -43.20 -16.56 -25.94
N PRO A 307 -43.87 -17.42 -26.73
CA PRO A 307 -44.52 -16.95 -27.96
C PRO A 307 -45.53 -15.88 -27.56
N ASP A 308 -45.52 -14.73 -28.24
CA ASP A 308 -46.10 -13.52 -27.65
C ASP A 308 -47.64 -13.62 -27.54
N SER A 309 -48.17 -13.30 -26.36
CA SER A 309 -49.44 -13.87 -25.88
C SER A 309 -50.71 -13.35 -26.56
N GLU A 310 -50.58 -12.40 -27.50
CA GLU A 310 -51.67 -11.92 -28.36
C GLU A 310 -51.47 -12.23 -29.87
N TYR A 311 -50.34 -12.83 -30.28
CA TYR A 311 -49.92 -12.96 -31.70
C TYR A 311 -49.84 -14.40 -32.25
N THR A 312 -50.40 -15.38 -31.54
CA THR A 312 -50.27 -16.84 -31.77
C THR A 312 -51.01 -17.41 -32.99
N LYS A 313 -50.96 -16.72 -34.13
CA LYS A 313 -51.35 -17.26 -35.46
C LYS A 313 -50.37 -16.97 -36.61
N ASN A 314 -49.59 -15.88 -36.54
CA ASN A 314 -48.83 -15.37 -37.70
C ASN A 314 -47.33 -15.15 -37.42
N GLN A 315 -46.84 -15.45 -36.22
CA GLN A 315 -45.41 -15.31 -35.88
C GLN A 315 -44.60 -16.43 -36.56
N LYS A 316 -43.55 -16.06 -37.29
CA LYS A 316 -42.67 -16.98 -38.03
C LYS A 316 -41.54 -17.51 -37.17
N LEU A 317 -40.92 -18.62 -37.57
CA LEU A 317 -39.71 -19.14 -36.91
C LEU A 317 -38.52 -18.17 -37.02
N SER A 318 -38.56 -17.25 -37.99
CA SER A 318 -37.55 -16.20 -38.20
C SER A 318 -37.78 -14.94 -37.34
N ASP A 319 -38.91 -14.81 -36.64
CA ASP A 319 -39.15 -13.69 -35.74
C ASP A 319 -38.41 -13.88 -34.40
N PRO A 320 -37.91 -12.80 -33.76
CA PRO A 320 -37.27 -12.87 -32.44
C PRO A 320 -38.12 -13.57 -31.37
N GLN A 321 -37.57 -14.61 -30.77
CA GLN A 321 -38.23 -15.43 -29.74
C GLN A 321 -37.89 -14.89 -28.35
N TYR A 322 -38.90 -14.59 -27.51
CA TYR A 322 -38.68 -14.04 -26.18
C TYR A 322 -38.59 -15.15 -25.11
N LEU A 323 -37.58 -15.05 -24.25
CA LEU A 323 -37.36 -15.94 -23.12
C LEU A 323 -37.18 -15.18 -21.81
N GLU A 324 -37.62 -15.82 -20.74
CA GLU A 324 -37.48 -15.37 -19.36
C GLU A 324 -36.93 -16.52 -18.53
N ILE A 325 -35.87 -16.26 -17.75
CA ILE A 325 -35.40 -17.18 -16.71
C ILE A 325 -35.68 -16.56 -15.34
N THR A 326 -36.31 -17.34 -14.47
CA THR A 326 -36.57 -16.96 -13.07
C THR A 326 -35.86 -17.94 -12.15
N PHE A 327 -34.90 -17.45 -11.39
CA PHE A 327 -34.15 -18.18 -10.37
C PHE A 327 -34.91 -18.21 -9.04
N SER A 328 -34.63 -19.22 -8.20
CA SER A 328 -35.17 -19.32 -6.84
C SER A 328 -34.63 -18.23 -5.90
N GLU A 329 -33.48 -17.65 -6.23
CA GLU A 329 -32.77 -16.65 -5.43
C GLU A 329 -31.89 -15.74 -6.31
N PRO A 330 -31.27 -14.67 -5.76
CA PRO A 330 -30.38 -13.81 -6.52
C PRO A 330 -29.11 -14.55 -6.98
N VAL A 331 -28.85 -14.48 -8.28
CA VAL A 331 -27.66 -15.07 -8.92
C VAL A 331 -26.92 -14.05 -9.76
N LEU A 332 -25.60 -14.23 -9.88
CA LEU A 332 -24.76 -13.51 -10.83
C LEU A 332 -24.88 -14.20 -12.20
N PHE A 333 -25.83 -13.72 -13.00
CA PHE A 333 -26.15 -14.30 -14.32
C PHE A 333 -25.82 -13.34 -15.46
N THR A 334 -25.02 -13.80 -16.41
CA THR A 334 -24.49 -13.04 -17.55
C THR A 334 -24.89 -13.70 -18.87
N PRO A 335 -24.94 -12.96 -20.00
CA PRO A 335 -25.38 -13.52 -21.28
C PRO A 335 -24.49 -14.65 -21.80
N GLU A 336 -23.21 -14.70 -21.40
CA GLU A 336 -22.25 -15.74 -21.77
C GLU A 336 -22.59 -17.12 -21.19
N GLN A 337 -23.42 -17.18 -20.14
CA GLN A 337 -23.90 -18.45 -19.55
C GLN A 337 -25.09 -19.05 -20.34
N VAL A 338 -25.64 -18.36 -21.34
CA VAL A 338 -26.72 -18.86 -22.20
C VAL A 338 -26.12 -19.69 -23.35
N ALA A 339 -26.23 -21.02 -23.24
CA ALA A 339 -25.65 -21.99 -24.18
C ALA A 339 -26.71 -22.50 -25.16
N LEU A 340 -26.76 -21.93 -26.37
CA LEU A 340 -27.76 -22.26 -27.40
C LEU A 340 -27.22 -23.25 -28.44
N THR A 341 -28.01 -24.26 -28.80
CA THR A 341 -27.85 -24.96 -30.09
C THR A 341 -28.84 -24.39 -31.12
N GLU A 342 -28.43 -24.32 -32.39
CA GLU A 342 -29.28 -23.90 -33.53
C GLU A 342 -30.00 -22.54 -33.36
N ALA A 343 -29.48 -21.67 -32.49
CA ALA A 343 -29.97 -20.31 -32.25
C ALA A 343 -28.82 -19.40 -31.77
N ARG A 344 -29.02 -18.07 -31.84
CA ARG A 344 -28.15 -17.08 -31.18
C ARG A 344 -28.93 -16.15 -30.26
N LEU A 345 -28.26 -15.69 -29.22
CA LEU A 345 -28.72 -14.57 -28.39
C LEU A 345 -28.70 -13.29 -29.23
N ILE A 346 -29.77 -12.49 -29.19
CA ILE A 346 -29.80 -11.21 -29.88
C ILE A 346 -29.12 -10.15 -29.01
N ASN A 347 -28.01 -9.59 -29.49
CA ASN A 347 -27.20 -8.61 -28.77
C ASN A 347 -28.04 -7.42 -28.26
N GLY A 348 -27.85 -7.05 -26.99
CA GLY A 348 -28.58 -5.94 -26.35
C GLY A 348 -29.99 -6.26 -25.87
N THR A 349 -30.50 -7.48 -26.09
CA THR A 349 -31.83 -7.90 -25.60
C THR A 349 -31.80 -8.51 -24.20
N PHE A 350 -30.64 -9.01 -23.74
CA PHE A 350 -30.45 -9.52 -22.39
C PHE A 350 -30.61 -8.41 -21.35
N ARG A 351 -31.53 -8.59 -20.40
CA ARG A 351 -31.89 -7.61 -19.38
C ARG A 351 -32.17 -8.31 -18.05
N LYS A 352 -31.64 -7.75 -16.96
CA LYS A 352 -32.08 -8.08 -15.60
C LYS A 352 -33.42 -7.38 -15.34
N VAL A 353 -34.48 -8.15 -15.09
CA VAL A 353 -35.84 -7.66 -14.83
C VAL A 353 -36.01 -7.32 -13.35
N ASN A 354 -35.46 -8.16 -12.46
CA ASN A 354 -35.31 -7.90 -11.03
C ASN A 354 -34.17 -8.77 -10.46
N SER A 355 -34.03 -8.89 -9.13
CA SER A 355 -32.99 -9.72 -8.50
C SER A 355 -33.04 -11.20 -8.90
N LEU A 356 -34.23 -11.76 -9.13
CA LEU A 356 -34.49 -13.17 -9.41
C LEU A 356 -34.68 -13.50 -10.90
N LYS A 357 -34.91 -12.49 -11.75
CA LYS A 357 -35.45 -12.67 -13.10
C LYS A 357 -34.62 -11.93 -14.16
N TYR A 358 -34.32 -12.63 -15.24
CA TYR A 358 -33.68 -12.09 -16.43
C TYR A 358 -34.49 -12.45 -17.68
N SER A 359 -34.46 -11.59 -18.69
CA SER A 359 -35.15 -11.78 -19.97
C SER A 359 -34.21 -11.53 -21.13
N PHE A 360 -34.37 -12.26 -22.23
CA PHE A 360 -33.58 -12.09 -23.45
C PHE A 360 -34.38 -12.54 -24.67
N GLN A 361 -33.93 -12.15 -25.86
CA GLN A 361 -34.44 -12.68 -27.12
C GLN A 361 -33.39 -13.54 -27.82
N ILE A 362 -33.85 -14.57 -28.51
CA ILE A 362 -33.03 -15.40 -29.39
C ILE A 362 -33.56 -15.34 -30.83
N GLU A 363 -32.66 -15.54 -31.77
CA GLU A 363 -32.94 -15.71 -33.20
C GLU A 363 -32.61 -17.16 -33.57
N LEU A 364 -33.56 -17.87 -34.16
CA LEU A 364 -33.37 -19.27 -34.53
C LEU A 364 -32.55 -19.36 -35.82
N MET A 365 -31.43 -20.06 -35.78
CA MET A 365 -30.64 -20.36 -36.97
C MET A 365 -31.21 -21.59 -37.63
N GLY A 366 -32.20 -21.39 -38.52
CA GLY A 366 -32.93 -22.48 -39.16
C GLY A 366 -32.02 -23.50 -39.83
N THR A 367 -31.86 -24.68 -39.20
CA THR A 367 -31.24 -25.84 -39.82
C THR A 367 -32.32 -26.67 -40.49
N THR A 368 -32.09 -27.06 -41.74
CA THR A 368 -33.00 -27.97 -42.46
C THR A 368 -32.70 -29.41 -42.04
N SER A 369 -32.98 -29.74 -40.78
CA SER A 369 -32.91 -31.11 -40.27
C SER A 369 -34.29 -31.76 -40.30
N ALA A 370 -34.44 -32.85 -41.04
CA ALA A 370 -35.71 -33.57 -41.12
C ALA A 370 -36.02 -34.21 -39.76
N CYS A 371 -37.23 -34.01 -39.21
CA CYS A 371 -37.56 -34.50 -37.87
C CYS A 371 -37.31 -36.02 -37.76
N PRO A 372 -36.50 -36.50 -36.80
CA PRO A 372 -36.34 -37.93 -36.59
C PRO A 372 -37.61 -38.53 -35.96
N TYR A 373 -38.12 -39.60 -36.60
CA TYR A 373 -39.20 -40.52 -36.20
C TYR A 373 -40.68 -40.08 -36.32
N THR A 374 -41.35 -40.77 -37.26
CA THR A 374 -42.73 -41.28 -37.17
C THR A 374 -43.88 -40.28 -36.99
N MET A 375 -44.06 -39.42 -37.99
CA MET A 375 -45.38 -39.11 -38.55
C MET A 375 -45.33 -39.21 -40.07
N GLU A 376 -46.48 -39.36 -40.74
CA GLU A 376 -46.59 -39.29 -42.21
C GLU A 376 -46.49 -37.83 -42.66
N VAL A 377 -45.26 -37.28 -42.65
CA VAL A 377 -44.98 -35.91 -43.05
C VAL A 377 -45.02 -35.80 -44.58
N THR A 378 -46.02 -35.11 -45.12
CA THR A 378 -46.01 -34.61 -46.50
C THR A 378 -44.92 -33.53 -46.65
N ASP A 379 -44.34 -33.37 -47.85
CA ASP A 379 -43.04 -32.70 -48.12
C ASP A 379 -42.93 -31.17 -47.83
N HIS A 380 -43.79 -30.61 -46.97
CA HIS A 380 -44.09 -29.17 -46.86
C HIS A 380 -44.06 -28.65 -45.40
N MET A 381 -43.39 -29.33 -44.47
CA MET A 381 -43.26 -28.89 -43.06
C MET A 381 -41.80 -28.65 -42.69
N ALA A 382 -41.48 -27.45 -42.17
CA ALA A 382 -40.17 -27.17 -41.57
C ALA A 382 -40.19 -27.47 -40.06
N CYS A 383 -39.05 -27.91 -39.52
CA CYS A 383 -38.93 -28.54 -38.20
C CYS A 383 -37.59 -28.14 -37.58
N ALA A 384 -37.60 -27.50 -36.41
CA ALA A 384 -36.38 -27.20 -35.65
C ALA A 384 -36.52 -27.63 -34.20
N ILE A 385 -35.45 -28.19 -33.62
CA ILE A 385 -35.39 -28.64 -32.21
C ILE A 385 -34.25 -27.88 -31.54
N VAL A 386 -34.60 -26.72 -30.98
CA VAL A 386 -33.66 -25.81 -30.33
C VAL A 386 -33.39 -26.34 -28.91
N GLU A 387 -32.15 -26.74 -28.61
CA GLU A 387 -31.73 -27.00 -27.22
C GLU A 387 -31.26 -25.68 -26.62
N ILE A 388 -32.08 -25.14 -25.72
CA ILE A 388 -31.79 -23.92 -24.98
C ILE A 388 -31.20 -24.34 -23.64
N GLY A 389 -29.87 -24.39 -23.61
CA GLY A 389 -29.09 -24.62 -22.41
C GLY A 389 -28.84 -23.33 -21.64
N VAL A 390 -28.86 -23.42 -20.32
CA VAL A 390 -28.22 -22.47 -19.42
C VAL A 390 -27.14 -23.24 -18.67
N SER A 391 -25.90 -22.79 -18.82
CA SER A 391 -24.72 -23.41 -18.21
C SER A 391 -24.61 -23.04 -16.72
N ILE A 392 -23.53 -23.47 -16.06
CA ILE A 392 -23.34 -23.34 -14.61
C ILE A 392 -23.59 -21.90 -14.14
N TYR A 393 -24.50 -21.76 -13.18
CA TYR A 393 -24.83 -20.50 -12.49
C TYR A 393 -24.61 -20.62 -10.99
N GLU A 394 -24.36 -19.47 -10.35
CA GLU A 394 -23.89 -19.34 -8.98
C GLU A 394 -24.65 -18.21 -8.26
N ASP A 395 -24.99 -18.45 -7.00
CA ASP A 395 -25.66 -17.48 -6.11
C ASP A 395 -24.65 -16.47 -5.50
N GLU A 396 -25.12 -15.62 -4.59
CA GLU A 396 -24.26 -14.70 -3.83
C GLU A 396 -23.37 -15.40 -2.78
N ALA A 397 -23.59 -16.70 -2.49
CA ALA A 397 -22.94 -17.44 -1.41
C ALA A 397 -21.81 -18.38 -1.89
N GLY A 398 -21.82 -18.78 -3.17
CA GLY A 398 -20.92 -19.76 -3.79
C GLY A 398 -21.55 -21.15 -4.01
N ASN A 399 -22.88 -21.26 -3.99
CA ASN A 399 -23.61 -22.48 -4.38
C ASN A 399 -23.79 -22.51 -5.90
N ARG A 400 -23.30 -23.57 -6.53
CA ARG A 400 -23.32 -23.75 -7.99
C ARG A 400 -24.33 -24.80 -8.41
N ASN A 401 -25.04 -24.53 -9.50
CA ASN A 401 -25.81 -25.52 -10.22
C ASN A 401 -24.94 -26.17 -11.31
N GLU A 402 -24.47 -27.40 -11.09
CA GLU A 402 -23.54 -28.09 -12.00
C GLU A 402 -24.26 -28.76 -13.21
N ASP A 403 -25.53 -29.14 -13.06
CA ASP A 403 -26.34 -29.77 -14.12
C ASP A 403 -26.80 -28.76 -15.20
N GLY A 404 -26.91 -27.48 -14.82
CA GLY A 404 -27.50 -26.43 -15.65
C GLY A 404 -29.01 -26.61 -15.83
N ILE A 405 -29.57 -25.98 -16.87
CA ILE A 405 -30.97 -26.17 -17.29
C ILE A 405 -31.02 -26.38 -18.79
N LYS A 406 -31.86 -27.30 -19.26
CA LYS A 406 -32.13 -27.53 -20.69
C LYS A 406 -33.61 -27.45 -20.99
N MET A 407 -33.97 -26.67 -22.00
CA MET A 407 -35.31 -26.67 -22.61
C MET A 407 -35.20 -27.08 -24.07
N TYR A 408 -36.03 -28.03 -24.50
CA TYR A 408 -36.16 -28.42 -25.90
C TYR A 408 -37.37 -27.73 -26.51
N VAL A 409 -37.14 -26.72 -27.35
CA VAL A 409 -38.21 -26.04 -28.09
C VAL A 409 -38.33 -26.67 -29.46
N ARG A 410 -39.43 -27.41 -29.70
CA ARG A 410 -39.81 -27.86 -31.04
C ARG A 410 -40.69 -26.79 -31.68
N THR A 411 -40.26 -26.29 -32.83
CA THR A 411 -41.09 -25.46 -33.71
C THR A 411 -41.47 -26.23 -34.98
N ILE A 412 -42.64 -25.91 -35.52
CA ILE A 412 -43.18 -26.47 -36.77
C ILE A 412 -43.70 -25.28 -37.57
N GLU A 413 -43.24 -25.14 -38.81
CA GLU A 413 -43.75 -24.11 -39.74
C GLU A 413 -44.50 -24.82 -40.87
N ASP A 414 -45.83 -24.62 -40.91
CA ASP A 414 -46.66 -25.06 -42.02
C ASP A 414 -46.39 -24.17 -43.24
N TYR A 415 -45.92 -24.76 -44.34
CA TYR A 415 -45.79 -24.02 -45.59
C TYR A 415 -47.19 -23.75 -46.16
N GLU A 416 -47.68 -22.52 -46.02
CA GLU A 416 -48.99 -22.08 -46.55
C GLU A 416 -48.99 -22.18 -48.08
N SER A 417 -49.48 -23.31 -48.61
CA SER A 417 -49.52 -23.57 -50.05
C SER A 417 -50.45 -22.57 -50.75
N ASP A 418 -49.96 -21.90 -51.80
CA ASP A 418 -50.67 -20.84 -52.52
C ASP A 418 -52.14 -21.23 -52.82
N SER A 419 -53.05 -20.48 -52.19
CA SER A 419 -54.47 -20.86 -52.05
C SER A 419 -55.29 -20.93 -53.36
N GLU A 420 -54.70 -20.52 -54.49
CA GLU A 420 -55.36 -20.52 -55.81
C GLU A 420 -55.79 -21.92 -56.27
N ASN A 421 -55.00 -22.97 -55.98
CA ASN A 421 -55.28 -24.34 -56.44
C ASN A 421 -56.49 -25.00 -55.77
N ILE A 422 -56.89 -24.57 -54.57
CA ILE A 422 -58.04 -25.12 -53.84
C ILE A 422 -59.35 -24.86 -54.62
N SER A 423 -59.43 -23.75 -55.36
CA SER A 423 -60.57 -23.40 -56.22
C SER A 423 -60.81 -24.44 -57.32
N GLY A 424 -59.75 -24.86 -58.02
CA GLY A 424 -59.81 -25.83 -59.10
C GLY A 424 -60.23 -27.22 -58.61
N PHE A 425 -59.70 -27.66 -57.47
CA PHE A 425 -60.07 -28.97 -56.91
C PHE A 425 -61.49 -28.99 -56.35
N LEU A 426 -61.98 -27.89 -55.76
CA LEU A 426 -63.38 -27.76 -55.35
C LEU A 426 -64.34 -27.73 -56.54
N VAL A 427 -64.01 -27.03 -57.64
CA VAL A 427 -64.84 -27.05 -58.86
C VAL A 427 -64.84 -28.43 -59.50
N ALA A 428 -63.69 -29.10 -59.61
CA ALA A 428 -63.59 -30.45 -60.16
C ALA A 428 -64.36 -31.48 -59.31
N THR A 429 -64.26 -31.41 -57.98
CA THR A 429 -65.01 -32.30 -57.07
C THR A 429 -66.50 -31.96 -57.03
N LEU A 430 -66.92 -30.69 -57.13
CA LEU A 430 -68.34 -30.33 -57.25
C LEU A 430 -68.95 -30.81 -58.57
N ILE A 431 -68.22 -30.73 -59.70
CA ILE A 431 -68.65 -31.32 -60.98
C ILE A 431 -68.68 -32.85 -60.87
N GLY A 432 -67.65 -33.46 -60.29
CA GLY A 432 -67.61 -34.90 -60.04
C GLY A 432 -68.76 -35.39 -59.16
N VAL A 433 -69.09 -34.66 -58.08
CA VAL A 433 -70.24 -34.91 -57.20
C VAL A 433 -71.56 -34.64 -57.92
N ALA A 434 -71.69 -33.63 -58.77
CA ALA A 434 -72.89 -33.41 -59.57
C ALA A 434 -73.13 -34.54 -60.58
N VAL A 435 -72.09 -35.02 -61.26
CA VAL A 435 -72.15 -36.19 -62.14
C VAL A 435 -72.45 -37.46 -61.33
N LEU A 436 -71.80 -37.66 -60.18
CA LEU A 436 -72.09 -38.78 -59.28
C LEU A 436 -73.49 -38.70 -58.68
N LEU A 437 -74.08 -37.53 -58.45
CA LEU A 437 -75.46 -37.36 -57.99
C LEU A 437 -76.48 -37.53 -59.11
N LEU A 438 -76.13 -37.22 -60.37
CA LEU A 438 -76.95 -37.58 -61.53
C LEU A 438 -76.90 -39.09 -61.79
N VAL A 439 -75.72 -39.71 -61.74
CA VAL A 439 -75.54 -41.16 -61.87
C VAL A 439 -76.17 -41.90 -60.68
N ALA A 440 -75.96 -41.45 -59.45
CA ALA A 440 -76.63 -41.97 -58.26
C ALA A 440 -78.12 -41.65 -58.26
N GLY A 441 -78.58 -40.57 -58.91
CA GLY A 441 -79.99 -40.26 -59.13
C GLY A 441 -80.66 -41.21 -60.12
N LEU A 442 -79.99 -41.54 -61.22
CA LEU A 442 -80.41 -42.55 -62.20
C LEU A 442 -80.35 -43.97 -61.62
N ILE A 443 -79.31 -44.29 -60.85
CA ILE A 443 -79.20 -45.54 -60.09
C ILE A 443 -80.27 -45.58 -59.01
N TYR A 444 -80.52 -44.51 -58.24
CA TYR A 444 -81.57 -44.44 -57.23
C TYR A 444 -82.96 -44.54 -57.86
N TRP A 445 -83.19 -43.96 -59.03
CA TRP A 445 -84.43 -44.15 -59.80
C TRP A 445 -84.60 -45.62 -60.19
N LYS A 446 -83.57 -46.26 -60.75
CA LYS A 446 -83.54 -47.69 -61.13
C LYS A 446 -83.57 -48.64 -59.92
N TRP A 447 -83.07 -48.21 -58.77
CA TRP A 447 -83.03 -48.92 -57.49
C TRP A 447 -84.34 -48.74 -56.73
N ARG A 448 -85.04 -47.60 -56.85
CA ARG A 448 -86.39 -47.40 -56.30
C ARG A 448 -87.44 -48.23 -57.05
N GLN A 449 -87.16 -48.62 -58.30
CA GLN A 449 -87.90 -49.67 -59.01
C GLN A 449 -87.65 -51.08 -58.40
N GLN A 450 -86.46 -51.35 -57.84
CA GLN A 450 -86.04 -52.67 -57.36
C GLN A 450 -86.22 -52.88 -55.83
N LYS A 451 -85.84 -51.90 -54.99
CA LYS A 451 -86.04 -51.86 -53.53
C LYS A 451 -87.48 -51.53 -53.11
N LYS A 452 -88.44 -52.04 -53.88
CA LYS A 452 -89.62 -52.68 -53.28
C LYS A 452 -89.26 -53.99 -52.55
N ALA A 453 -88.00 -54.47 -52.65
CA ALA A 453 -87.44 -55.59 -51.90
C ALA A 453 -86.41 -55.19 -50.79
N SER A 454 -86.66 -55.64 -49.55
CA SER A 454 -85.70 -56.06 -48.49
C SER A 454 -84.48 -55.19 -48.06
N VAL A 455 -84.67 -54.27 -47.09
CA VAL A 455 -84.38 -54.33 -45.62
C VAL A 455 -83.13 -55.06 -44.97
N ALA A 456 -82.37 -54.31 -44.13
CA ALA A 456 -81.61 -54.55 -42.83
C ALA A 456 -80.23 -55.32 -42.60
N PRO A 457 -79.34 -54.90 -41.62
CA PRO A 457 -78.02 -55.51 -41.17
C PRO A 457 -77.67 -55.55 -39.62
N THR A 458 -76.48 -56.03 -39.11
CA THR A 458 -75.84 -55.77 -37.73
C THR A 458 -74.45 -56.43 -37.32
N LYS A 459 -73.56 -55.72 -36.51
CA LYS A 459 -72.70 -56.02 -35.25
C LYS A 459 -71.66 -57.22 -35.07
N ASP A 460 -70.66 -57.39 -34.12
CA ASP A 460 -69.91 -56.64 -33.00
C ASP A 460 -68.67 -57.41 -32.29
N THR A 461 -67.79 -56.74 -31.44
CA THR A 461 -66.91 -57.17 -30.23
C THR A 461 -65.61 -58.10 -30.30
N GLU A 462 -64.65 -58.30 -29.31
CA GLU A 462 -63.86 -57.48 -28.28
C GLU A 462 -62.78 -58.28 -27.38
N ALA A 463 -61.94 -57.63 -26.49
CA ALA A 463 -61.30 -58.06 -25.15
C ALA A 463 -59.82 -58.69 -24.90
N PRO A 464 -59.21 -58.81 -23.63
CA PRO A 464 -57.72 -58.67 -23.27
C PRO A 464 -56.93 -59.51 -22.11
N ALA A 465 -55.59 -59.22 -21.82
CA ALA A 465 -54.72 -59.22 -20.53
C ALA A 465 -53.76 -60.38 -19.93
N ALA A 466 -52.57 -60.09 -19.23
CA ALA A 466 -51.47 -61.02 -18.65
C ALA A 466 -50.43 -60.50 -17.50
N ASP A 467 -49.36 -61.24 -17.00
CA ASP A 467 -48.45 -60.96 -15.77
C ASP A 467 -46.86 -61.35 -15.67
N LYS A 468 -46.21 -61.84 -14.52
CA LYS A 468 -44.75 -61.75 -13.99
C LYS A 468 -44.10 -63.05 -13.30
N PRO A 469 -43.00 -63.19 -12.40
CA PRO A 469 -41.79 -62.44 -11.80
C PRO A 469 -40.36 -63.22 -11.91
N PRO A 470 -39.40 -63.59 -10.94
CA PRO A 470 -38.67 -63.12 -9.65
C PRO A 470 -37.06 -63.38 -9.47
N PRO A 471 -36.34 -63.11 -8.30
CA PRO A 471 -34.84 -63.29 -7.95
C PRO A 471 -34.46 -64.10 -6.61
N PRO A 472 -33.31 -64.08 -5.78
CA PRO A 472 -31.81 -63.69 -5.72
C PRO A 472 -30.76 -64.68 -4.96
N VAL A 473 -29.47 -64.35 -4.54
CA VAL A 473 -28.52 -64.96 -3.44
C VAL A 473 -27.02 -64.34 -3.27
N LEU A 474 -26.09 -64.79 -2.35
CA LEU A 474 -24.87 -64.13 -1.66
C LEU A 474 -23.43 -64.84 -1.62
N VAL A 475 -22.31 -64.17 -1.17
CA VAL A 475 -21.07 -64.59 -0.34
C VAL A 475 -19.74 -63.73 -0.56
N ASN A 476 -18.80 -63.51 0.43
CA ASN A 476 -17.43 -62.86 0.27
C ASN A 476 -16.41 -62.93 1.50
N PRO A 477 -15.03 -63.07 1.35
CA PRO A 477 -14.03 -63.06 2.49
C PRO A 477 -12.54 -62.50 2.35
N ASP A 478 -11.84 -62.21 3.49
CA ASP A 478 -10.37 -62.30 3.92
C ASP A 478 -9.16 -61.33 3.56
N THR A 479 -7.96 -61.47 4.23
CA THR A 479 -6.84 -60.46 4.45
C THR A 479 -5.36 -60.98 4.76
N MET A 480 -4.27 -60.14 4.69
CA MET A 480 -2.86 -60.35 5.24
C MET A 480 -1.85 -59.12 5.11
N THR A 481 -0.66 -59.08 5.79
CA THR A 481 0.35 -57.93 5.91
C THR A 481 1.82 -58.38 6.34
N PRO A 482 2.83 -57.54 6.77
CA PRO A 482 3.73 -56.49 6.14
C PRO A 482 5.30 -56.65 6.36
N ILE A 483 6.20 -55.67 6.02
CA ILE A 483 7.72 -55.64 6.24
C ILE A 483 8.28 -54.16 6.50
N GLU A 484 9.56 -53.97 6.94
CA GLU A 484 10.24 -52.79 7.59
C GLU A 484 11.77 -52.60 7.18
N TYR A 485 12.46 -51.43 7.38
CA TYR A 485 13.97 -51.19 7.37
C TYR A 485 14.48 -49.73 7.74
N GLU A 486 15.81 -49.47 7.91
CA GLU A 486 16.47 -48.30 8.64
C GLU A 486 17.72 -47.56 7.99
N GLU A 487 18.01 -46.29 8.43
CA GLU A 487 19.24 -45.38 8.52
C GLU A 487 20.27 -45.15 7.33
N ASP A 488 21.28 -44.21 7.26
CA ASP A 488 22.08 -43.34 8.22
C ASP A 488 22.94 -42.13 7.60
N VAL A 489 23.45 -41.17 8.43
CA VAL A 489 24.78 -40.41 8.46
C VAL A 489 25.22 -39.05 7.72
N VAL A 490 25.45 -37.95 8.52
CA VAL A 490 26.56 -36.89 8.69
C VAL A 490 27.11 -35.83 7.64
N LYS A 491 27.46 -34.57 8.09
CA LYS A 491 28.55 -33.61 7.58
C LYS A 491 28.90 -32.33 8.46
N SER A 492 30.10 -31.68 8.29
CA SER A 492 30.62 -30.38 8.91
C SER A 492 32.02 -29.93 8.28
N PRO A 493 32.91 -28.95 8.70
CA PRO A 493 32.94 -27.73 9.61
C PRO A 493 33.66 -26.42 9.03
N GLN A 494 34.09 -25.40 9.85
CA GLN A 494 34.87 -24.14 9.46
C GLN A 494 35.77 -23.48 10.60
N TRP A 495 36.58 -22.39 10.36
CA TRP A 495 37.77 -21.92 11.18
C TRP A 495 38.09 -20.36 11.31
N GLY A 496 39.09 -19.92 12.14
CA GLY A 496 39.58 -18.50 12.29
C GLY A 496 40.86 -18.22 13.19
N GLN A 497 41.47 -16.99 13.21
CA GLN A 497 42.76 -16.62 13.92
C GLN A 497 43.05 -15.07 14.11
N LYS A 498 43.92 -14.60 15.07
CA LYS A 498 44.55 -13.22 15.15
C LYS A 498 45.82 -13.07 16.08
N GLN A 499 46.68 -12.02 15.90
CA GLN A 499 47.95 -11.70 16.66
C GLN A 499 48.29 -10.16 16.79
N ARG A 500 49.40 -9.73 17.45
CA ARG A 500 49.87 -8.33 17.73
C ARG A 500 51.43 -8.16 17.89
N PHE A 501 51.99 -6.94 17.73
CA PHE A 501 53.42 -6.49 17.94
C PHE A 501 53.54 -5.03 18.52
N ASP A 502 54.74 -4.55 18.92
CA ASP A 502 55.08 -3.18 19.43
C ASP A 502 56.57 -2.72 19.07
N LEU A 503 57.05 -1.49 19.41
CA LEU A 503 58.26 -0.73 18.91
C LEU A 503 59.38 -0.36 19.95
N ILE A 504 60.43 0.46 19.60
CA ILE A 504 61.17 1.57 20.35
C ILE A 504 62.35 2.22 19.48
N GLU A 505 63.07 3.29 19.93
CA GLU A 505 63.66 4.45 19.16
C GLU A 505 64.98 5.13 19.76
N TYR A 506 65.60 6.18 19.11
CA TYR A 506 66.44 7.35 19.62
C TYR A 506 67.87 7.78 19.05
N GLU A 507 68.37 8.99 19.43
CA GLU A 507 69.26 9.97 18.69
C GLU A 507 70.54 10.58 19.43
N GLU A 508 71.06 11.78 19.06
CA GLU A 508 72.31 12.51 19.56
C GLU A 508 72.09 13.96 20.20
N PRO A 509 72.57 15.19 19.79
CA PRO A 509 73.64 15.69 18.86
C PRO A 509 74.54 17.01 19.15
N PRO A 510 74.76 17.65 20.34
CA PRO A 510 75.22 19.09 20.46
C PRO A 510 76.62 19.38 21.14
N LYS A 511 77.27 20.58 21.29
CA LYS A 511 77.36 21.97 20.69
C LYS A 511 78.60 22.76 21.31
N ALA A 512 79.01 23.97 20.81
CA ALA A 512 80.05 24.88 21.43
C ALA A 512 79.79 26.43 21.22
N VAL A 513 80.28 27.33 22.11
CA VAL A 513 79.76 28.72 22.39
C VAL A 513 80.82 29.70 23.05
N VAL A 514 80.58 31.04 23.19
CA VAL A 514 81.36 32.00 24.05
C VAL A 514 80.54 33.19 24.69
N TYR A 515 80.80 34.51 24.51
CA TYR A 515 80.05 35.66 25.18
C TYR A 515 79.82 36.97 24.35
N VAL A 516 78.81 37.82 24.70
CA VAL A 516 78.60 39.29 24.38
C VAL A 516 77.79 39.99 25.51
N GLN A 517 77.83 41.33 25.62
CA GLN A 517 77.36 42.14 26.76
C GLN A 517 76.41 43.33 26.39
N HIS A 518 75.73 43.90 27.40
CA HIS A 518 74.61 44.86 27.32
C HIS A 518 74.95 46.26 27.87
N ILE A 519 74.18 47.28 27.45
CA ILE A 519 73.83 48.48 28.24
C ILE A 519 72.31 48.57 28.24
#